data_AF-A0A6V8EVU3-F1
#
_entry.id   AF-A0A6V8EVU3-F1
#
_cell.length_a   1.000
_cell.length_b   1.000
_cell.length_c   1.000
_cell.angle_alpha   90.00
_cell.angle_beta   90.00
_cell.angle_gamma   90.00
#
_symmetry.space_group_name_H-M   'P 1'
#
loop_
_entity.id
_entity.type
_entity.pdbx_description
1 polymer ?
#
loop_
_entity_poly.entity_id
_entity_poly.type
_entity_poly.pdbx_seq_one_letter_code
_entity_poly.pdbx_strand_id
1 'polypeptide(L)'
;MRILVNGITIRHLAFALEALVNGDEVQIHIITREPEIGLSQSLQPGSKLNAHPLLKILVRHFPRDTNADTFIRGMWISRALGIEAAERGAIIHLRSSLIELKNNTFAITGAGQISNQSIPFDYIYDPEIEESEKWFGSSFPDPCEEECIPRGDGTCESWSKKPIVSKASLETSIWFGNDPFETIPIEIEKGTIDAREYLQSPKYS
;
A
#
# COMPACT_ATOMS: atom_id res chain seq x y z
N MET A 1 18.01 12.65 -7.42
CA MET A 1 17.26 11.81 -8.39
C MET A 1 15.76 11.96 -8.13
N ARG A 2 14.90 12.08 -9.14
CA ARG A 2 13.44 12.20 -8.98
C ARG A 2 12.71 10.97 -9.53
N ILE A 3 11.98 10.28 -8.67
CA ILE A 3 11.19 9.09 -9.02
C ILE A 3 9.69 9.40 -8.89
N LEU A 4 8.90 8.93 -9.86
CA LEU A 4 7.45 8.84 -9.73
C LEU A 4 7.06 7.41 -9.31
N VAL A 5 6.18 7.30 -8.34
CA VAL A 5 5.54 6.05 -7.89
C VAL A 5 4.08 6.11 -8.32
N ASN A 6 3.69 5.32 -9.32
CA ASN A 6 2.40 5.44 -10.02
C ASN A 6 1.25 4.67 -9.34
N GLY A 7 1.18 4.73 -8.01
CA GLY A 7 0.14 4.04 -7.27
C GLY A 7 0.34 4.10 -5.77
N ILE A 8 -0.60 3.49 -5.04
CA ILE A 8 -0.67 3.48 -3.58
C ILE A 8 -0.96 2.08 -3.01
N THR A 9 -0.62 1.02 -3.74
CA THR A 9 -0.65 -0.34 -3.17
C THR A 9 0.49 -0.51 -2.17
N ILE A 10 0.45 -1.56 -1.36
CA ILE A 10 1.49 -1.85 -0.36
C ILE A 10 2.89 -1.87 -0.98
N ARG A 11 3.04 -2.49 -2.17
CA ARG A 11 4.32 -2.53 -2.92
C ARG A 11 4.81 -1.15 -3.31
N HIS A 12 3.94 -0.28 -3.81
CA HIS A 12 4.25 1.12 -4.15
C HIS A 12 4.73 1.93 -2.94
N LEU A 13 4.02 1.81 -1.82
CA LEU A 13 4.32 2.57 -0.61
C LEU A 13 5.57 2.04 0.11
N ALA A 14 5.81 0.72 0.07
CA ALA A 14 7.04 0.10 0.55
C ALA A 14 8.26 0.51 -0.30
N PHE A 15 8.14 0.51 -1.63
CA PHE A 15 9.16 1.05 -2.54
C PHE A 15 9.51 2.50 -2.21
N ALA A 16 8.49 3.36 -2.08
CA ALA A 16 8.67 4.77 -1.77
C ALA A 16 9.42 4.97 -0.44
N LEU A 17 9.03 4.24 0.60
CA LEU A 17 9.64 4.34 1.92
C LEU A 17 11.09 3.81 1.94
N GLU A 18 11.35 2.65 1.32
CA GLU A 18 12.70 2.09 1.22
C GLU A 18 13.64 3.02 0.43
N ALA A 19 13.16 3.60 -0.67
CA ALA A 19 13.91 4.54 -1.48
C ALA A 19 14.27 5.83 -0.71
N LEU A 20 13.37 6.33 0.14
CA LEU A 20 13.61 7.49 1.02
C LEU A 20 14.52 7.18 2.22
N VAL A 21 14.63 5.91 2.62
CA VAL A 21 15.50 5.48 3.73
C VAL A 21 16.93 5.23 3.28
N ASN A 22 17.14 4.74 2.05
CA ASN A 22 18.46 4.33 1.54
C ASN A 22 19.03 5.24 0.44
N GLY A 23 18.22 6.11 -0.16
CA GLY A 23 18.63 6.94 -1.30
C GLY A 23 19.04 8.36 -0.91
N ASP A 24 20.31 8.69 -1.10
CA ASP A 24 20.80 10.06 -1.00
C ASP A 24 20.16 10.97 -2.07
N GLU A 25 19.65 12.13 -1.64
CA GLU A 25 19.04 13.16 -2.51
C GLU A 25 17.95 12.64 -3.47
N VAL A 26 17.16 11.65 -3.01
CA VAL A 26 16.01 11.12 -3.75
C VAL A 26 14.74 11.93 -3.47
N GLN A 27 14.10 12.41 -4.53
CA GLN A 27 12.80 13.08 -4.50
C GLN A 27 11.72 12.11 -5.01
N ILE A 28 10.91 11.57 -4.09
CA ILE A 28 9.77 10.71 -4.44
C ILE A 28 8.51 11.56 -4.67
N HIS A 29 7.85 11.35 -5.81
CA HIS A 29 6.47 11.75 -6.05
C HIS A 29 5.61 10.50 -6.02
N ILE A 30 4.58 10.44 -5.17
CA ILE A 30 3.58 9.36 -5.18
C ILE A 30 2.32 9.93 -5.83
N ILE A 31 1.75 9.26 -6.83
CA ILE A 31 0.53 9.72 -7.50
C ILE A 31 -0.60 8.68 -7.40
N THR A 32 -1.83 9.15 -7.21
CA THR A 32 -3.02 8.31 -7.24
C THR A 32 -4.26 9.09 -7.64
N ARG A 33 -5.21 8.41 -8.27
CA ARG A 33 -6.56 8.91 -8.53
C ARG A 33 -7.43 8.91 -7.27
N GLU A 34 -7.06 8.13 -6.26
CA GLU A 34 -7.80 8.03 -5.01
C GLU A 34 -7.75 9.33 -4.20
N PRO A 35 -8.79 9.61 -3.39
CA PRO A 35 -8.86 10.82 -2.58
C PRO A 35 -7.98 10.75 -1.33
N GLU A 36 -7.49 9.57 -0.95
CA GLU A 36 -6.73 9.31 0.28
C GLU A 36 -5.97 7.97 0.15
N ILE A 37 -4.80 7.85 0.76
CA ILE A 37 -4.07 6.57 0.86
C ILE A 37 -4.77 5.67 1.87
N GLY A 38 -4.97 4.40 1.52
CA GLY A 38 -5.65 3.44 2.39
C GLY A 38 -7.13 3.77 2.65
N LEU A 39 -7.77 4.57 1.81
CA LEU A 39 -9.21 4.49 1.66
C LEU A 39 -9.55 3.23 0.87
N SER A 40 -10.42 2.38 1.41
CA SER A 40 -11.01 1.26 0.69
C SER A 40 -12.52 1.29 0.88
N GLN A 41 -13.26 0.88 -0.15
CA GLN A 41 -14.71 0.66 -0.09
C GLN A 41 -15.05 -0.80 0.21
N SER A 42 -14.04 -1.64 0.43
CA SER A 42 -14.16 -3.06 0.71
C SER A 42 -13.03 -3.58 1.59
N LEU A 43 -13.25 -4.71 2.24
CA LEU A 43 -12.27 -5.41 3.05
C LEU A 43 -11.04 -5.78 2.20
N GLN A 44 -9.86 -5.33 2.62
CA GLN A 44 -8.56 -5.67 2.05
C GLN A 44 -7.77 -6.51 3.06
N PRO A 45 -6.94 -7.47 2.61
CA PRO A 45 -6.20 -8.34 3.51
C PRO A 45 -5.33 -7.57 4.51
N GLY A 46 -5.41 -7.98 5.79
CA GLY A 46 -4.52 -7.48 6.84
C GLY A 46 -3.19 -8.25 6.97
N SER A 47 -2.46 -7.98 8.05
CA SER A 47 -1.27 -8.76 8.42
C SER A 47 -0.93 -8.65 9.89
N LYS A 48 -0.26 -9.68 10.44
CA LYS A 48 0.28 -9.59 11.80
C LYS A 48 1.45 -8.60 11.86
N LEU A 49 1.53 -7.81 12.93
CA LEU A 49 2.62 -6.85 13.13
C LEU A 49 4.02 -7.52 13.07
N ASN A 50 4.13 -8.78 13.51
CA ASN A 50 5.38 -9.53 13.48
C ASN A 50 5.79 -10.11 12.12
N ALA A 51 4.91 -10.07 11.10
CA ALA A 51 5.13 -10.73 9.81
C ALA A 51 6.24 -10.10 8.94
N HIS A 52 6.60 -8.84 9.16
CA HIS A 52 7.70 -8.18 8.45
C HIS A 52 8.40 -7.13 9.34
N PRO A 53 9.73 -6.96 9.29
CA PRO A 53 10.44 -5.93 10.08
C PRO A 53 9.88 -4.52 9.88
N LEU A 54 9.49 -4.18 8.64
CA LEU A 54 8.92 -2.87 8.33
C LEU A 54 7.56 -2.64 9.04
N LEU A 55 6.71 -3.66 9.20
CA LEU A 55 5.44 -3.50 9.94
C LEU A 55 5.68 -3.08 11.39
N LYS A 56 6.78 -3.52 12.01
CA LYS A 56 7.16 -3.14 13.38
C LYS A 56 7.54 -1.66 13.51
N ILE A 57 8.08 -1.03 12.46
CA ILE A 57 8.35 0.43 12.51
C ILE A 57 7.06 1.26 12.37
N LEU A 58 6.03 0.70 11.72
CA LEU A 58 4.72 1.34 11.56
C LEU A 58 3.87 1.35 12.83
N VAL A 59 4.27 0.62 13.88
CA VAL A 59 3.47 0.43 15.12
C VAL A 59 3.00 1.74 15.76
N ARG A 60 3.76 2.82 15.59
CA ARG A 60 3.42 4.16 16.10
C ARG A 60 2.15 4.78 15.47
N HIS A 61 1.68 4.24 14.35
CA HIS A 61 0.46 4.67 13.64
C HIS A 61 -0.75 3.77 13.90
N PHE A 62 -0.60 2.71 14.69
CA PHE A 62 -1.67 1.76 15.00
C PHE A 62 -2.26 2.01 16.42
N PRO A 63 -3.43 1.43 16.77
CA PRO A 63 -3.99 1.53 18.12
C PRO A 63 -3.01 1.11 19.21
N ARG A 64 -3.05 1.76 20.38
CA ARG A 64 -2.02 1.64 21.45
C ARG A 64 -1.89 0.24 22.07
N ASP A 65 -2.91 -0.57 21.94
CA ASP A 65 -3.05 -1.96 22.38
C ASP A 65 -2.57 -2.99 21.33
N THR A 66 -2.18 -2.51 20.14
CA THR A 66 -1.49 -3.31 19.11
C THR A 66 -0.23 -3.95 19.67
N ASN A 67 -0.12 -5.27 19.51
CA ASN A 67 1.05 -6.06 19.88
C ASN A 67 1.55 -6.90 18.69
N ALA A 68 2.57 -7.74 18.92
CA ALA A 68 3.23 -8.51 17.88
C ALA A 68 2.29 -9.44 17.08
N ASP A 69 1.27 -10.01 17.73
CA ASP A 69 0.35 -10.98 17.14
C ASP A 69 -0.96 -10.38 16.63
N THR A 70 -1.20 -9.08 16.88
CA THR A 70 -2.37 -8.35 16.38
C THR A 70 -2.38 -8.31 14.85
N PHE A 71 -3.51 -8.71 14.25
CA PHE A 71 -3.72 -8.70 12.80
C PHE A 71 -4.24 -7.34 12.32
N ILE A 72 -3.33 -6.49 11.83
CA ILE A 72 -3.61 -5.11 11.45
C ILE A 72 -4.32 -5.06 10.09
N ARG A 73 -5.39 -4.26 9.98
CA ARG A 73 -6.11 -4.03 8.72
C ARG A 73 -5.19 -3.50 7.62
N GLY A 74 -5.28 -4.03 6.41
CA GLY A 74 -4.48 -3.57 5.25
C GLY A 74 -4.60 -2.06 5.01
N MET A 75 -5.79 -1.49 5.19
CA MET A 75 -6.04 -0.05 5.07
C MET A 75 -5.22 0.81 6.04
N TRP A 76 -4.96 0.33 7.27
CA TRP A 76 -4.14 1.03 8.26
C TRP A 76 -2.66 0.91 7.92
N ILE A 77 -2.22 -0.25 7.41
CA ILE A 77 -0.85 -0.47 6.94
C ILE A 77 -0.53 0.48 5.77
N SER A 78 -1.42 0.58 4.77
CA SER A 78 -1.29 1.55 3.67
C SER A 78 -1.21 2.99 4.17
N ARG A 79 -2.09 3.40 5.09
CA ARG A 79 -2.04 4.75 5.71
C ARG A 79 -0.72 5.00 6.42
N ALA A 80 -0.26 4.08 7.25
CA ALA A 80 0.98 4.20 8.00
C ALA A 80 2.20 4.32 7.06
N LEU A 81 2.28 3.50 6.00
CA LEU A 81 3.32 3.62 4.97
C LEU A 81 3.29 4.99 4.28
N GLY A 82 2.11 5.48 3.92
CA GLY A 82 1.94 6.80 3.30
C GLY A 82 2.37 7.95 4.23
N ILE A 83 2.08 7.85 5.53
CA ILE A 83 2.52 8.82 6.54
C ILE A 83 4.04 8.76 6.73
N GLU A 84 4.65 7.58 6.87
CA GLU A 84 6.11 7.44 6.96
C GLU A 84 6.84 8.04 5.74
N ALA A 85 6.30 7.82 4.54
CA ALA A 85 6.85 8.39 3.32
C ALA A 85 6.72 9.92 3.29
N ALA A 86 5.55 10.47 3.66
CA ALA A 86 5.32 11.91 3.74
C ALA A 86 6.23 12.59 4.80
N GLU A 87 6.40 11.98 5.97
CA GLU A 87 7.32 12.46 7.02
C GLU A 87 8.78 12.50 6.57
N ARG A 88 9.16 11.68 5.57
CA ARG A 88 10.49 11.69 4.92
C ARG A 88 10.56 12.55 3.66
N GLY A 89 9.51 13.31 3.34
CA GLY A 89 9.52 14.27 2.23
C GLY A 89 8.95 13.75 0.90
N ALA A 90 8.23 12.62 0.88
CA ALA A 90 7.46 12.22 -0.30
C ALA A 90 6.41 13.28 -0.66
N ILE A 91 6.32 13.64 -1.94
CA ILE A 91 5.30 14.56 -2.45
C ILE A 91 4.12 13.74 -2.95
N ILE A 92 2.99 13.78 -2.25
CA ILE A 92 1.83 12.93 -2.52
C ILE A 92 0.75 13.69 -3.31
N HIS A 93 0.47 13.22 -4.52
CA HIS A 93 -0.49 13.78 -5.48
C HIS A 93 -1.77 12.95 -5.48
N LEU A 94 -2.68 13.26 -4.55
CA LEU A 94 -4.02 12.66 -4.45
C LEU A 94 -4.95 13.21 -5.55
N ARG A 95 -6.00 12.46 -5.91
CA ARG A 95 -6.98 12.81 -6.97
C ARG A 95 -6.33 13.31 -8.26
N SER A 96 -5.22 12.69 -8.65
CA SER A 96 -4.35 13.15 -9.72
C SER A 96 -4.03 12.03 -10.72
N SER A 97 -3.55 12.41 -11.89
CA SER A 97 -3.12 11.51 -12.95
C SER A 97 -1.97 12.11 -13.74
N LEU A 98 -1.08 11.25 -14.19
CA LEU A 98 0.04 11.60 -15.04
C LEU A 98 -0.41 11.78 -16.49
N ILE A 99 0.13 12.79 -17.17
CA ILE A 99 0.03 12.95 -18.61
C ILE A 99 1.45 13.05 -19.16
N GLU A 100 1.82 12.15 -20.08
CA GLU A 100 3.08 12.26 -20.81
C GLU A 100 3.02 13.44 -21.81
N LEU A 101 4.07 14.24 -21.83
CA LEU A 101 4.26 15.37 -22.74
C LEU A 101 5.25 14.96 -23.84
N LYS A 102 6.16 15.86 -24.23
CA LYS A 102 7.27 15.54 -25.14
C LYS A 102 8.54 15.28 -24.35
N ASN A 103 9.44 14.50 -24.95
CA ASN A 103 10.81 14.26 -24.48
C ASN A 103 10.90 13.64 -23.07
N ASN A 104 10.08 12.62 -22.78
CA ASN A 104 10.05 11.95 -21.46
C ASN A 104 9.85 12.91 -20.28
N THR A 105 8.99 13.91 -20.47
CA THR A 105 8.55 14.82 -19.41
C THR A 105 7.06 14.71 -19.21
N PHE A 106 6.58 15.01 -18.00
CA PHE A 106 5.22 14.69 -17.60
C PHE A 106 4.54 15.88 -16.93
N ALA A 107 3.23 16.01 -17.10
CA ALA A 107 2.39 16.90 -16.30
C ALA A 107 1.61 16.08 -15.28
N ILE A 108 1.37 16.65 -14.10
CA ILE A 108 0.42 16.11 -13.12
C ILE A 108 -0.86 16.93 -13.24
N THR A 109 -1.99 16.24 -13.41
CA THR A 109 -3.32 16.86 -13.54
C THR A 109 -4.25 16.29 -12.48
N GLY A 110 -5.06 17.12 -11.83
CA GLY A 110 -5.89 16.67 -10.72
C GLY A 110 -6.47 17.79 -9.88
N ALA A 111 -7.06 17.41 -8.75
CA ALA A 111 -7.77 18.35 -7.86
C ALA A 111 -6.87 19.29 -7.05
N GLY A 112 -5.56 19.03 -6.95
CA GLY A 112 -4.63 19.81 -6.13
C GLY A 112 -4.09 21.07 -6.84
N GLN A 113 -3.47 20.89 -8.01
CA GLN A 113 -3.03 21.95 -8.91
C GLN A 113 -3.03 21.41 -10.35
N ILE A 114 -3.53 22.20 -11.31
CA ILE A 114 -3.18 22.01 -12.72
C ILE A 114 -1.83 22.71 -12.94
N SER A 115 -0.74 22.04 -12.58
CA SER A 115 0.57 22.51 -12.99
C SER A 115 0.81 22.09 -14.45
N ASN A 116 0.62 23.04 -15.37
CA ASN A 116 1.15 22.92 -16.75
C ASN A 116 2.70 22.94 -16.79
N GLN A 117 3.36 22.83 -15.63
CA GLN A 117 4.80 22.66 -15.55
C GLN A 117 5.14 21.21 -15.92
N SER A 118 5.98 21.08 -16.94
CA SER A 118 6.67 19.84 -17.29
C SER A 118 7.62 19.45 -16.15
N ILE A 119 7.42 18.26 -15.59
CA ILE A 119 8.27 17.63 -14.58
C ILE A 119 9.02 16.49 -15.26
N PRO A 120 10.37 16.52 -15.34
CA PRO A 120 11.15 15.35 -15.71
C PRO A 120 11.22 14.38 -14.52
N PHE A 121 11.12 13.09 -14.81
CA PHE A 121 11.33 11.99 -13.87
C PHE A 121 12.46 11.09 -14.38
N ASP A 122 13.39 10.74 -13.48
CA ASP A 122 14.50 9.83 -13.76
C ASP A 122 14.04 8.36 -13.73
N TYR A 123 12.84 8.09 -13.20
CA TYR A 123 12.18 6.79 -13.24
C TYR A 123 10.69 6.90 -12.90
N ILE A 124 9.91 5.99 -13.48
CA ILE A 124 8.51 5.72 -13.11
C ILE A 124 8.44 4.28 -12.61
N TYR A 125 8.13 4.14 -11.33
CA TYR A 125 7.83 2.88 -10.69
C TYR A 125 6.33 2.60 -10.81
N ASP A 126 6.00 1.67 -11.71
CA ASP A 126 4.66 1.18 -12.01
C ASP A 126 4.74 -0.35 -12.20
N PRO A 127 4.89 -1.12 -11.11
CA PRO A 127 5.04 -2.57 -11.18
C PRO A 127 3.73 -3.23 -11.63
N GLU A 128 3.82 -4.16 -12.57
CA GLU A 128 2.69 -5.04 -12.90
C GLU A 128 2.28 -5.85 -11.65
N ILE A 129 0.96 -5.88 -11.41
CA ILE A 129 0.34 -6.64 -10.32
C ILE A 129 -0.41 -7.81 -10.96
N GLU A 130 0.15 -9.01 -10.85
CA GLU A 130 -0.50 -10.23 -11.31
C GLU A 130 -1.65 -10.61 -10.35
N GLU A 131 -2.89 -10.46 -10.82
CA GLU A 131 -4.08 -10.99 -10.15
C GLU A 131 -4.16 -12.51 -10.37
N SER A 132 -3.61 -13.29 -9.42
CA SER A 132 -3.49 -14.74 -9.53
C SER A 132 -4.77 -15.49 -9.15
N GLU A 133 -5.30 -15.28 -7.94
CA GLU A 133 -6.40 -16.09 -7.41
C GLU A 133 -7.52 -15.26 -6.79
N LYS A 134 -8.76 -15.73 -6.94
CA LYS A 134 -9.94 -15.09 -6.33
C LYS A 134 -10.16 -15.57 -4.90
N TRP A 135 -10.37 -14.62 -4.00
CA TRP A 135 -10.74 -14.84 -2.60
C TRP A 135 -12.02 -14.08 -2.24
N PHE A 136 -12.74 -14.63 -1.26
CA PHE A 136 -13.91 -14.03 -0.65
C PHE A 136 -13.54 -13.67 0.80
N GLY A 137 -13.59 -12.38 1.12
CA GLY A 137 -13.29 -11.87 2.45
C GLY A 137 -14.56 -11.53 3.21
N SER A 138 -14.54 -11.71 4.53
CA SER A 138 -15.55 -11.15 5.42
C SER A 138 -14.94 -10.71 6.74
N SER A 139 -15.50 -9.65 7.35
CA SER A 139 -15.21 -9.29 8.72
C SER A 139 -16.43 -9.42 9.62
N PHE A 140 -16.17 -9.68 10.90
CA PHE A 140 -17.18 -10.01 11.92
C PHE A 140 -16.93 -9.21 13.21
N PRO A 141 -17.86 -9.19 14.17
CA PRO A 141 -17.59 -8.80 15.56
C PRO A 141 -16.70 -9.85 16.26
N ASP A 142 -15.79 -9.40 17.12
CA ASP A 142 -14.97 -10.25 17.99
C ASP A 142 -15.64 -10.35 19.39
N PRO A 143 -15.88 -11.55 19.96
CA PRO A 143 -15.47 -12.88 19.49
C PRO A 143 -16.26 -13.40 18.28
N CYS A 144 -15.54 -13.98 17.32
CA CYS A 144 -16.13 -14.73 16.21
C CYS A 144 -16.87 -16.00 16.67
N GLU A 145 -17.96 -16.30 15.97
CA GLU A 145 -18.55 -17.66 15.91
C GLU A 145 -17.98 -18.50 14.75
N GLU A 146 -17.29 -17.87 13.77
CA GLU A 146 -16.70 -18.52 12.58
C GLU A 146 -15.16 -18.56 12.62
N GLU A 147 -14.52 -19.39 11.78
CA GLU A 147 -13.06 -19.43 11.65
C GLU A 147 -12.53 -18.10 11.07
N CYS A 148 -11.83 -17.33 11.90
CA CYS A 148 -11.37 -15.98 11.60
C CYS A 148 -10.11 -15.62 12.41
N ILE A 149 -9.45 -14.53 12.05
CA ILE A 149 -8.31 -13.96 12.78
C ILE A 149 -8.73 -12.67 13.49
N PRO A 150 -8.62 -12.57 14.83
CA PRO A 150 -8.87 -11.34 15.58
C PRO A 150 -7.94 -10.19 15.17
N ARG A 151 -8.49 -9.00 14.97
CA ARG A 151 -7.75 -7.78 14.58
C ARG A 151 -7.36 -6.88 15.76
N GLY A 152 -7.81 -7.22 16.97
CA GLY A 152 -7.54 -6.45 18.19
C GLY A 152 -8.34 -5.15 18.30
N ASP A 153 -9.31 -4.91 17.42
CA ASP A 153 -10.11 -3.68 17.36
C ASP A 153 -11.61 -3.91 17.60
N GLY A 154 -11.95 -5.03 18.26
CA GLY A 154 -13.33 -5.50 18.44
C GLY A 154 -13.92 -6.15 17.17
N THR A 155 -13.12 -6.29 16.13
CA THR A 155 -13.47 -7.03 14.92
C THR A 155 -12.35 -7.98 14.50
N CYS A 156 -12.65 -8.76 13.48
CA CYS A 156 -11.93 -9.95 13.09
C CYS A 156 -12.21 -10.23 11.61
N GLU A 157 -11.35 -11.03 10.97
CA GLU A 157 -11.27 -11.15 9.51
C GLU A 157 -11.15 -12.62 9.08
N SER A 158 -11.85 -13.01 8.03
CA SER A 158 -11.79 -14.36 7.45
C SER A 158 -11.72 -14.29 5.93
N TRP A 159 -10.99 -15.23 5.34
CA TRP A 159 -10.77 -15.34 3.89
C TRP A 159 -10.97 -16.78 3.42
N SER A 160 -11.64 -16.95 2.28
CA SER A 160 -11.91 -18.27 1.72
C SER A 160 -11.86 -18.28 0.18
N LYS A 161 -11.53 -19.43 -0.40
CA LYS A 161 -11.70 -19.70 -1.85
C LYS A 161 -13.16 -19.88 -2.26
N LYS A 162 -14.08 -20.03 -1.30
CA LYS A 162 -15.53 -20.15 -1.52
C LYS A 162 -16.25 -18.93 -0.94
N PRO A 163 -17.41 -18.53 -1.47
CA PRO A 163 -18.22 -17.47 -0.88
C PRO A 163 -18.52 -17.74 0.60
N ILE A 164 -18.19 -16.78 1.45
CA ILE A 164 -18.59 -16.78 2.87
C ILE A 164 -20.06 -16.34 2.91
N VAL A 165 -20.93 -17.16 3.51
CA VAL A 165 -22.38 -16.92 3.57
C VAL A 165 -22.79 -16.84 5.04
N SER A 166 -22.76 -15.63 5.59
CA SER A 166 -23.09 -15.36 6.99
C SER A 166 -24.02 -14.17 7.13
N LYS A 167 -24.81 -14.15 8.20
CA LYS A 167 -25.64 -13.01 8.60
C LYS A 167 -24.95 -12.10 9.62
N ALA A 168 -23.80 -12.53 10.17
CA ALA A 168 -23.00 -11.78 11.13
C ALA A 168 -21.92 -10.90 10.47
N SER A 169 -21.71 -11.04 9.16
CA SER A 169 -20.75 -10.26 8.39
C SER A 169 -21.02 -8.75 8.50
N LEU A 170 -20.04 -8.00 9.01
CA LEU A 170 -20.04 -6.53 9.05
C LEU A 170 -19.66 -5.93 7.69
N GLU A 171 -18.72 -6.59 7.00
CA GLU A 171 -18.21 -6.22 5.69
C GLU A 171 -17.89 -7.50 4.91
N THR A 172 -18.06 -7.46 3.59
CA THR A 172 -17.66 -8.54 2.67
C THR A 172 -16.90 -7.95 1.49
N SER A 173 -15.97 -8.72 0.93
CA SER A 173 -15.26 -8.34 -0.28
C SER A 173 -14.96 -9.53 -1.19
N ILE A 174 -14.65 -9.20 -2.43
CA ILE A 174 -13.89 -10.07 -3.31
C ILE A 174 -12.53 -9.40 -3.47
N TRP A 175 -11.47 -10.17 -3.29
CA TRP A 175 -10.10 -9.73 -3.52
C TRP A 175 -9.39 -10.71 -4.46
N PHE A 176 -8.42 -10.21 -5.22
CA PHE A 176 -7.65 -10.97 -6.20
C PHE A 176 -6.16 -10.87 -5.87
N GLY A 177 -5.47 -12.01 -5.83
CA GLY A 177 -4.06 -12.11 -5.48
C GLY A 177 -3.69 -13.45 -4.82
N ASN A 178 -2.50 -13.48 -4.21
CA ASN A 178 -1.92 -14.67 -3.56
C ASN A 178 -2.62 -15.01 -2.23
N ASP A 179 -1.98 -15.68 -1.27
CA ASP A 179 -2.61 -15.91 0.04
C ASP A 179 -2.85 -14.57 0.77
N PRO A 180 -4.08 -14.21 1.17
CA PRO A 180 -4.38 -12.94 1.85
C PRO A 180 -3.71 -12.83 3.22
N PHE A 181 -3.37 -13.94 3.88
CA PHE A 181 -2.66 -13.91 5.16
C PHE A 181 -1.16 -13.62 5.00
N GLU A 182 -0.60 -13.82 3.80
CA GLU A 182 0.82 -13.60 3.47
C GLU A 182 1.06 -12.45 2.47
N THR A 183 0.03 -11.94 1.80
CA THR A 183 0.19 -10.97 0.70
C THR A 183 0.88 -9.68 1.13
N ILE A 184 0.56 -9.15 2.32
CA ILE A 184 1.15 -7.90 2.81
C ILE A 184 2.69 -7.98 2.99
N PRO A 185 3.26 -8.91 3.77
CA PRO A 185 4.71 -9.01 3.92
C PRO A 185 5.41 -9.31 2.58
N ILE A 186 4.79 -10.10 1.70
CA ILE A 186 5.31 -10.38 0.35
C ILE A 186 5.39 -9.11 -0.50
N GLU A 187 4.32 -8.30 -0.56
CA GLU A 187 4.29 -7.06 -1.34
C GLU A 187 5.18 -5.97 -0.73
N ILE A 188 5.37 -5.96 0.60
CA ILE A 188 6.38 -5.09 1.23
C ILE A 188 7.79 -5.50 0.75
N GLU A 189 8.17 -6.76 0.90
CA GLU A 189 9.51 -7.24 0.55
C GLU A 189 9.81 -6.95 -0.93
N LYS A 190 8.89 -7.27 -1.85
CA LYS A 190 8.99 -6.92 -3.28
C LYS A 190 9.27 -5.42 -3.49
N GLY A 191 8.48 -4.55 -2.86
CA GLY A 191 8.68 -3.10 -2.97
C GLY A 191 10.05 -2.65 -2.47
N THR A 192 10.55 -3.24 -1.37
CA THR A 192 11.89 -2.93 -0.85
C THR A 192 13.02 -3.46 -1.75
N ILE A 193 12.87 -4.65 -2.35
CA ILE A 193 13.83 -5.20 -3.31
C ILE A 193 13.88 -4.31 -4.56
N ASP A 194 12.73 -4.00 -5.15
CA ASP A 194 12.64 -3.14 -6.34
C ASP A 194 13.33 -1.77 -6.12
N ALA A 195 13.17 -1.18 -4.93
CA ALA A 195 13.79 0.09 -4.56
C ALA A 195 15.32 -0.03 -4.47
N ARG A 196 15.83 -1.08 -3.83
CA ARG A 196 17.27 -1.34 -3.70
C ARG A 196 17.93 -1.62 -5.05
N GLU A 197 17.29 -2.43 -5.89
CA GLU A 197 17.77 -2.72 -7.25
C GLU A 197 17.83 -1.46 -8.10
N TYR A 198 16.78 -0.64 -8.08
CA TYR A 198 16.74 0.61 -8.84
C TYR A 198 17.79 1.63 -8.34
N LEU A 199 17.98 1.78 -7.02
CA LEU A 199 18.99 2.68 -6.45
C LEU A 199 20.43 2.30 -6.85
N GLN A 200 20.69 1.01 -7.11
CA GLN A 200 22.01 0.51 -7.54
C GLN A 200 22.23 0.61 -9.06
N SER A 201 21.17 0.75 -9.86
CA SER A 201 21.25 0.81 -11.32
C SER A 201 20.06 1.59 -11.90
N PRO A 202 20.13 2.93 -11.93
CA PRO A 202 19.07 3.77 -12.48
C PRO A 202 18.80 3.43 -13.95
N LYS A 203 17.56 3.00 -14.26
CA LYS A 203 17.18 2.51 -15.60
C LYS A 203 17.14 3.59 -16.71
N TYR A 204 17.39 4.86 -16.37
CA TYR A 204 17.46 5.98 -17.30
C TYR A 204 18.68 6.87 -16.99
N SER A 205 19.87 6.40 -17.36
CA SER A 205 21.13 7.16 -17.37
C SER A 205 21.75 7.18 -18.77
#